data_AF-A0A1F4UMR6-F1
#
_entry.id   AF-A0A1F4UMR6-F1
#
_cell.length_a   1.000
_cell.length_b   1.000
_cell.length_c   1.000
_cell.angle_alpha   90.00
_cell.angle_beta   90.00
_cell.angle_gamma   90.00
#
_symmetry.space_group_name_H-M   'P 1'
#
loop_
_entity.id
_entity.type
_entity.pdbx_description
1 polymer ?
#
loop_
_entity_poly.entity_id
_entity_poly.type
_entity_poly.pdbx_seq_one_letter_code
_entity_poly.pdbx_strand_id
1 'polypeptide(L)'
;MAVLLMHICGSRTFNRTPFRPHLYIYDNILIYKKRHLFSQDEVTITYNHISWAKLHRMHIYYAHLEIVSTGMQKVVVKWIKKEYAIKAKHLIDQKIFNVHKKDNKQVDIKEDKNIIEFELSLKRLQELLSTGKISKTEFENRRKHLLKNNY
;
A
#
# COMPACT_ATOMS: atom_id res chain seq x y z
N MET A 1 -17.95 8.55 4.66
CA MET A 1 -18.24 9.14 3.33
C MET A 1 -16.93 9.31 2.57
N ALA A 2 -16.89 9.00 1.27
CA ALA A 2 -15.68 9.20 0.46
C ALA A 2 -15.60 10.64 -0.04
N VAL A 3 -14.54 11.37 0.33
CA VAL A 3 -14.32 12.75 -0.12
C VAL A 3 -13.62 12.73 -1.48
N LEU A 4 -14.15 13.47 -2.45
CA LEU A 4 -13.50 13.66 -3.76
C LEU A 4 -12.32 14.62 -3.58
N LEU A 5 -11.11 14.14 -3.85
CA LEU A 5 -9.89 14.94 -3.73
C LEU A 5 -9.56 15.66 -5.04
N MET A 6 -9.69 14.94 -6.15
CA MET A 6 -9.33 15.49 -7.46
C MET A 6 -10.11 14.82 -8.57
N HIS A 7 -10.49 15.63 -9.56
CA HIS A 7 -11.01 15.16 -10.84
C HIS A 7 -10.03 15.51 -11.94
N ILE A 8 -9.68 14.53 -12.76
CA ILE A 8 -8.91 14.79 -13.98
C ILE A 8 -9.65 14.24 -15.20
N CYS A 9 -9.52 14.96 -16.29
CA CYS A 9 -10.04 14.54 -17.59
C CYS A 9 -9.04 14.89 -18.69
N GLY A 10 -9.06 14.08 -19.74
CA GLY A 10 -8.28 14.37 -20.95
C GLY A 10 -8.82 15.57 -21.72
N SER A 11 -7.95 16.23 -22.47
CA SER A 11 -8.36 17.27 -23.41
C SER A 11 -9.33 16.69 -24.45
N ARG A 12 -10.37 17.47 -24.79
CA ARG A 12 -11.34 17.12 -25.83
C ARG A 12 -10.75 17.23 -27.24
N THR A 13 -9.81 18.15 -27.45
CA THR A 13 -9.25 18.43 -28.78
C THR A 13 -8.26 17.38 -29.24
N PHE A 14 -7.47 16.82 -28.32
CA PHE A 14 -6.43 15.84 -28.63
C PHE A 14 -6.90 14.39 -28.51
N ASN A 15 -7.98 14.13 -27.77
CA ASN A 15 -8.66 12.84 -27.87
C ASN A 15 -9.39 12.82 -29.21
N ARG A 16 -8.97 11.92 -30.12
CA ARG A 16 -9.67 11.63 -31.39
C ARG A 16 -11.10 11.08 -31.21
N THR A 17 -11.61 11.06 -29.98
CA THR A 17 -12.95 10.63 -29.61
C THR A 17 -13.64 11.74 -28.80
N PRO A 18 -14.93 12.04 -29.06
CA PRO A 18 -15.69 13.04 -28.30
C PRO A 18 -15.87 12.63 -26.83
N PHE A 19 -15.77 11.33 -26.56
CA PHE A 19 -15.81 10.76 -25.22
C PHE A 19 -14.40 10.70 -24.62
N ARG A 20 -14.17 11.57 -23.65
CA ARG A 20 -12.91 11.66 -22.92
C ARG A 20 -12.95 10.78 -21.66
N PRO A 21 -11.83 10.13 -21.30
CA PRO A 21 -11.73 9.43 -20.03
C PRO A 21 -11.75 10.43 -18.87
N HIS A 22 -12.47 10.04 -17.81
CA HIS A 22 -12.54 10.75 -16.56
C HIS A 22 -11.97 9.87 -15.45
N LEU A 23 -11.11 10.44 -14.62
CA LEU A 23 -10.60 9.80 -13.42
C LEU A 23 -10.97 10.65 -12.21
N TYR A 24 -11.67 10.03 -11.28
CA TYR A 24 -12.08 10.60 -10.00
C TYR A 24 -11.22 9.97 -8.91
N ILE A 25 -10.50 10.83 -8.21
CA ILE A 25 -9.58 10.46 -7.14
C ILE A 25 -10.28 10.77 -5.83
N TYR A 26 -10.77 9.75 -5.14
CA TYR A 26 -11.32 9.88 -3.80
C TYR A 26 -10.28 9.52 -2.75
N ASP A 27 -10.59 9.79 -1.49
CA ASP A 27 -9.71 9.47 -0.37
C ASP A 27 -9.37 7.97 -0.28
N ASN A 28 -10.34 7.10 -0.54
CA ASN A 28 -10.21 5.65 -0.35
C ASN A 28 -10.22 4.84 -1.65
N ILE A 29 -10.71 5.42 -2.76
CA ILE A 29 -10.90 4.73 -4.04
C ILE A 29 -10.57 5.63 -5.22
N LEU A 30 -10.26 5.01 -6.35
CA LEU A 30 -10.15 5.63 -7.65
C LEU A 30 -11.29 5.12 -8.53
N ILE A 31 -12.00 6.03 -9.20
CA ILE A 31 -13.04 5.66 -10.16
C ILE A 31 -12.64 6.19 -11.52
N TYR A 32 -12.45 5.28 -12.46
CA TYR A 32 -12.22 5.59 -13.86
C TYR A 32 -13.51 5.38 -14.64
N LYS A 33 -13.93 6.39 -15.40
CA LYS A 33 -15.10 6.34 -16.28
C LYS A 33 -14.67 6.66 -17.71
N LYS A 34 -14.95 5.76 -18.63
CA LYS A 34 -14.79 6.00 -20.06
C LYS A 34 -16.08 5.65 -20.78
N ARG A 35 -16.62 6.65 -21.47
CA ARG A 35 -17.81 6.49 -22.30
C ARG A 35 -17.42 6.09 -23.71
N HIS A 36 -18.22 5.22 -24.30
CA HIS A 36 -18.24 4.89 -25.73
C HIS A 36 -19.59 5.32 -26.31
N LEU A 37 -19.82 5.10 -27.61
CA LEU A 37 -21.08 5.50 -28.24
C LEU A 37 -22.31 4.89 -27.56
N PHE A 38 -22.24 3.62 -27.17
CA PHE A 38 -23.40 2.86 -26.62
C PHE A 38 -23.13 2.17 -25.28
N SER A 39 -21.92 2.30 -24.73
CA SER A 39 -21.54 1.69 -23.46
C SER A 39 -20.75 2.67 -22.59
N GLN A 40 -20.70 2.39 -21.29
CA GLN A 40 -19.88 3.12 -20.35
C GLN A 40 -19.08 2.13 -19.52
N ASP A 41 -17.76 2.21 -19.64
CA ASP A 41 -16.86 1.43 -18.81
C ASP A 41 -16.60 2.24 -17.52
N GLU A 42 -16.94 1.64 -16.39
CA GLU A 42 -16.62 2.17 -15.07
C GLU A 42 -15.78 1.16 -14.30
N VAL A 43 -14.60 1.60 -13.89
CA VAL A 43 -13.64 0.77 -13.15
C VAL A 43 -13.38 1.45 -11.82
N THR A 44 -13.73 0.78 -10.74
CA THR A 44 -13.43 1.21 -9.37
C THR A 44 -12.23 0.44 -8.85
N ILE A 45 -11.19 1.14 -8.45
CA ILE A 45 -9.93 0.56 -7.99
C ILE A 45 -9.65 1.07 -6.58
N THR A 46 -9.44 0.16 -5.63
CA THR A 46 -8.95 0.48 -4.29
C THR A 46 -7.44 0.69 -4.32
N TYR A 47 -6.91 1.60 -3.50
CA TYR A 47 -5.47 1.90 -3.50
C TYR A 47 -4.60 0.69 -3.14
N ASN A 48 -5.12 -0.26 -2.36
CA ASN A 48 -4.43 -1.50 -1.99
C ASN A 48 -4.11 -2.39 -3.20
N HIS A 49 -4.91 -2.31 -4.26
CA HIS A 49 -4.73 -3.12 -5.47
C HIS A 49 -3.93 -2.38 -6.55
N ILE A 50 -3.40 -1.19 -6.26
CA ILE A 50 -2.62 -0.43 -7.24
C ILE A 50 -1.15 -0.73 -7.03
N SER A 51 -0.51 -1.28 -8.06
CA SER A 51 0.92 -1.54 -8.02
C SER A 51 1.71 -0.24 -8.16
N TRP A 52 1.38 0.57 -9.16
CA TRP A 52 2.06 1.85 -9.43
C TRP A 52 1.27 2.73 -10.39
N ALA A 53 1.56 4.04 -10.33
CA ALA A 53 1.11 5.03 -11.30
C ALA A 53 2.31 5.61 -12.07
N LYS A 54 2.23 5.63 -13.41
CA LYS A 54 3.26 6.17 -14.30
C LYS A 54 2.73 7.36 -15.08
N LEU A 55 3.55 8.39 -15.16
CA LEU A 55 3.29 9.57 -15.96
C LEU A 55 4.14 9.50 -17.23
N HIS A 56 3.48 9.39 -18.39
CA HIS A 56 4.14 9.50 -19.69
C HIS A 56 4.05 10.94 -20.18
N ARG A 57 5.21 11.61 -20.28
CA ARG A 57 5.28 12.99 -20.78
C ARG A 57 5.29 12.93 -22.30
N MET A 58 4.27 13.49 -22.95
CA MET A 58 4.14 13.43 -24.42
C MET A 58 4.61 14.73 -25.07
N HIS A 59 4.16 15.88 -24.55
CA HIS A 59 4.55 17.22 -25.04
C HIS A 59 4.79 18.18 -23.86
N ILE A 60 5.21 19.42 -24.17
CA ILE A 60 5.51 20.47 -23.18
C ILE A 60 4.34 20.66 -22.19
N TYR A 61 3.09 20.65 -22.68
CA TYR A 61 1.90 20.96 -21.88
C TYR A 61 1.03 19.76 -21.49
N TYR A 62 1.26 18.58 -22.07
CA TYR A 62 0.37 17.43 -21.90
C TYR A 62 1.11 16.15 -21.51
N ALA A 63 0.45 15.34 -20.68
CA ALA A 63 0.93 14.06 -20.21
C ALA A 63 -0.19 13.03 -20.15
N HIS A 64 0.18 11.76 -20.17
CA HIS A 64 -0.72 10.63 -19.96
C HIS A 64 -0.46 10.04 -18.59
N LEU A 65 -1.54 9.74 -17.87
CA LEU A 65 -1.46 9.03 -16.60
C LEU A 65 -1.89 7.59 -16.82
N GLU A 66 -1.01 6.67 -16.47
CA GLU A 66 -1.24 5.24 -16.50
C GLU A 66 -1.26 4.71 -15.06
N ILE A 67 -2.30 3.94 -14.74
CA ILE A 67 -2.47 3.29 -13.44
C ILE A 67 -2.51 1.80 -13.70
N VAL A 68 -1.60 1.07 -13.05
CA VAL A 68 -1.50 -0.38 -13.14
C VAL A 68 -1.93 -0.98 -11.81
N SER A 69 -2.90 -1.88 -11.88
CA SER A 69 -3.46 -2.59 -10.74
C SER A 69 -3.12 -4.08 -10.82
N THR A 70 -2.93 -4.71 -9.67
CA THR A 70 -2.73 -6.15 -9.55
C THR A 70 -4.02 -6.88 -9.93
N GLY A 71 -3.96 -7.71 -10.98
CA GLY A 71 -5.09 -8.54 -11.40
C GLY A 71 -6.19 -7.82 -12.20
N MET A 72 -6.05 -6.52 -12.49
CA MET A 72 -7.01 -5.75 -13.30
C MET A 72 -6.38 -5.14 -14.55
N GLN A 73 -7.23 -4.74 -15.50
CA GLN A 73 -6.79 -4.03 -16.70
C GLN A 73 -6.14 -2.68 -16.36
N LYS A 74 -5.09 -2.37 -17.13
CA LYS A 74 -4.39 -1.08 -17.10
C LYS A 74 -5.32 0.07 -17.48
N VAL A 75 -5.41 1.08 -16.61
CA VAL A 75 -6.20 2.29 -16.86
C VAL A 75 -5.30 3.40 -17.38
N VAL A 76 -5.69 4.04 -18.49
CA VAL A 76 -4.92 5.13 -19.10
C VAL A 76 -5.80 6.34 -19.37
N VAL A 77 -5.43 7.47 -18.77
CA VAL A 77 -6.03 8.77 -19.05
C VAL A 77 -5.08 9.57 -19.95
N LYS A 78 -5.50 9.82 -21.19
CA LYS A 78 -4.69 10.51 -22.20
C LYS A 78 -4.94 12.02 -22.20
N TRP A 79 -3.95 12.77 -22.68
CA TRP A 79 -4.00 14.21 -22.94
C TRP A 79 -4.40 15.09 -21.74
N ILE A 80 -3.87 14.81 -20.55
CA ILE A 80 -4.10 15.63 -19.36
C ILE A 80 -3.09 16.79 -19.37
N LYS A 81 -3.52 17.99 -18.97
CA LYS A 81 -2.58 19.10 -18.71
C LYS A 81 -1.52 18.68 -17.70
N LYS A 82 -0.24 18.89 -18.02
CA LYS A 82 0.92 18.36 -17.28
C LYS A 82 0.88 18.67 -15.79
N GLU A 83 0.52 19.89 -15.41
CA GLU A 83 0.41 20.31 -14.00
C GLU A 83 -0.59 19.45 -13.22
N TYR A 84 -1.78 19.23 -13.79
CA TYR A 84 -2.81 18.40 -13.17
C TYR A 84 -2.40 16.93 -13.15
N ALA A 85 -1.72 16.45 -14.19
CA ALA A 85 -1.24 15.08 -14.25
C ALA A 85 -0.15 14.79 -13.21
N ILE A 86 0.76 15.75 -12.96
CA ILE A 86 1.77 15.66 -11.89
C ILE A 86 1.11 15.67 -10.52
N LYS A 87 0.17 16.61 -10.28
CA LYS A 87 -0.58 16.67 -9.01
C LYS A 87 -1.35 15.38 -8.74
N ALA A 88 -2.06 14.86 -9.74
CA ALA A 88 -2.79 13.61 -9.63
C ALA A 88 -1.87 12.44 -9.32
N LYS A 89 -0.74 12.32 -10.03
CA LYS A 89 0.25 11.27 -9.78
C LYS A 89 0.78 11.36 -8.34
N HIS A 90 1.17 12.54 -7.89
CA HIS A 90 1.69 12.74 -6.55
C HIS A 90 0.68 12.34 -5.47
N LEU A 91 -0.58 12.71 -5.65
CA LEU A 91 -1.66 12.35 -4.74
C LEU A 91 -1.87 10.82 -4.70
N ILE A 92 -1.88 10.17 -5.86
CA ILE A 92 -2.02 8.71 -5.95
C ILE A 92 -0.82 8.01 -5.31
N ASP A 93 0.41 8.45 -5.61
CA ASP A 93 1.64 7.89 -5.03
C ASP A 93 1.64 8.02 -3.49
N GLN A 94 1.20 9.16 -2.96
CA GLN A 94 1.03 9.35 -1.52
C GLN A 94 0.01 8.39 -0.91
N LYS A 95 -1.12 8.14 -1.58
CA LYS A 95 -2.16 7.22 -1.10
C LYS A 95 -1.69 5.76 -1.13
N ILE A 96 -1.06 5.34 -2.23
CA ILE A 96 -0.43 4.03 -2.38
C ILE A 96 0.59 3.82 -1.26
N PHE A 97 1.49 4.79 -1.05
CA PHE A 97 2.50 4.73 0.01
C PHE A 97 1.87 4.60 1.40
N ASN A 98 0.85 5.40 1.70
CA ASN A 98 0.20 5.37 3.01
C ASN A 98 -0.53 4.06 3.29
N VAL A 99 -1.13 3.43 2.27
CA VAL A 99 -1.77 2.12 2.38
C VAL A 99 -0.73 1.04 2.64
N HIS A 100 0.28 0.93 1.79
CA HIS A 100 1.32 -0.10 1.97
C HIS A 100 2.16 0.10 3.22
N LYS A 101 2.35 1.35 3.68
CA LYS A 101 2.97 1.63 4.98
C LYS A 101 2.11 1.17 6.14
N LYS A 102 0.77 1.25 6.06
CA LYS A 102 -0.13 0.73 7.10
C LYS A 102 -0.12 -0.80 7.11
N ASP A 103 -0.09 -1.43 5.95
CA ASP A 103 0.00 -2.90 5.85
C ASP A 103 1.33 -3.39 6.45
N ASN A 104 2.43 -2.69 6.18
CA ASN A 104 3.73 -3.01 6.80
C ASN A 104 3.78 -2.70 8.31
N LYS A 105 2.97 -1.75 8.80
CA LYS A 105 2.87 -1.46 10.24
C LYS A 105 2.09 -2.53 11.03
N GLN A 106 1.34 -3.41 10.37
CA GLN A 106 0.81 -4.60 11.05
C GLN A 106 1.91 -5.65 11.33
N VAL A 107 3.08 -5.52 10.70
CA VAL A 107 4.27 -6.34 10.98
C VAL A 107 5.20 -5.68 12.01
N ASP A 108 5.06 -4.37 12.28
CA ASP A 108 5.56 -3.74 13.50
C ASP A 108 4.62 -4.10 14.67
N ILE A 109 4.49 -5.40 14.96
CA ILE A 109 4.39 -5.82 16.35
C ILE A 109 5.59 -5.13 16.99
N LYS A 110 5.35 -4.19 17.90
CA LYS A 110 6.35 -3.87 18.90
C LYS A 110 6.63 -5.21 19.56
N GLU A 111 7.63 -5.94 19.07
CA GLU A 111 8.23 -7.01 19.81
C GLU A 111 8.71 -6.30 21.08
N ASP A 112 7.91 -6.38 22.14
CA ASP A 112 8.29 -5.86 23.43
C ASP A 112 9.66 -6.46 23.68
N LYS A 113 10.70 -5.61 23.78
CA LYS A 113 12.09 -6.08 23.95
C LYS A 113 12.19 -7.13 25.07
N ASN A 114 11.34 -7.00 26.07
CA ASN A 114 11.15 -7.93 27.17
C ASN A 114 10.77 -9.35 26.72
N ILE A 115 9.90 -9.52 25.71
CA ILE A 115 9.50 -10.82 25.16
C ILE A 115 10.67 -11.47 24.41
N ILE A 116 11.39 -10.72 23.57
CA ILE A 116 12.56 -11.23 22.83
C ILE A 116 13.66 -11.66 23.82
N GLU A 117 13.95 -10.81 24.82
CA GLU A 117 14.95 -11.11 25.86
C GLU A 117 14.55 -12.33 26.71
N PHE A 118 13.25 -12.50 26.98
CA PHE A 118 12.72 -13.66 27.67
C PHE A 118 12.88 -14.95 26.84
N GLU A 119 12.53 -14.93 25.56
CA GLU A 119 12.68 -16.09 24.66
C GLU A 119 14.14 -16.53 24.51
N LEU A 120 15.06 -15.56 24.34
CA LEU A 120 16.50 -15.81 24.31
C LEU A 120 17.00 -16.45 25.61
N SER A 121 16.51 -15.97 26.75
CA SER A 121 16.89 -16.48 28.07
C SER A 121 16.39 -17.91 28.31
N LEU A 122 15.15 -18.22 27.86
CA LEU A 122 14.61 -19.58 27.91
C LEU A 122 15.38 -20.54 27.00
N LYS A 123 15.74 -20.11 25.79
CA LYS A 123 16.50 -20.92 24.84
C LYS A 123 17.87 -21.31 25.41
N ARG A 124 18.59 -20.35 26.01
CA ARG A 124 19.87 -20.60 26.70
C ARG A 124 19.72 -21.57 27.87
N LEU A 125 18.64 -21.47 28.64
CA LEU A 125 18.37 -22.42 29.73
C LEU A 125 18.10 -23.84 29.22
N GLN A 126 17.40 -23.98 28.10
CA GLN A 126 17.19 -25.28 27.45
C GLN A 126 18.50 -25.87 26.92
N GLU A 127 19.38 -25.04 26.34
CA GLU A 127 20.71 -25.46 25.90
C GLU A 127 21.60 -25.93 27.07
N LEU A 128 21.53 -25.26 28.23
CA LEU A 128 22.26 -25.71 29.42
C LEU A 128 21.75 -27.06 29.95
N LEU A 129 20.44 -27.31 29.86
CA LEU A 129 19.84 -28.59 30.24
C LEU A 129 20.24 -29.70 29.26
N SER A 130 20.16 -29.44 27.95
CA SER A 130 20.48 -30.42 26.91
C SER A 130 21.96 -30.78 26.87
N THR A 131 22.84 -29.83 27.22
CA THR A 131 24.29 -30.07 27.36
C THR A 131 24.70 -30.65 28.72
N GLY A 132 23.74 -30.93 29.61
CA GLY A 132 24.00 -31.52 30.93
C GLY A 132 24.73 -30.61 31.91
N LYS A 133 24.81 -29.30 31.62
CA LYS A 133 25.47 -28.30 32.48
C LYS A 133 24.64 -27.91 33.69
N ILE A 134 23.33 -28.16 33.66
CA ILE A 134 22.41 -27.97 34.78
C ILE A 134 21.52 -29.20 34.95
N SER A 135 21.10 -29.45 36.18
CA SER A 135 20.12 -30.48 36.50
C SER A 135 18.69 -30.06 36.13
N LYS A 136 17.79 -31.03 35.95
CA LYS A 136 16.37 -30.78 35.68
C LYS A 136 15.71 -29.94 36.79
N THR A 137 16.11 -30.17 38.04
CA THR A 137 15.66 -29.41 39.22
C THR A 137 16.12 -27.95 39.18
N GLU A 138 17.35 -27.68 38.77
CA GLU A 138 17.85 -26.31 38.62
C GLU A 138 17.20 -25.57 37.45
N PHE A 139 16.92 -26.27 36.36
CA PHE A 139 16.18 -25.72 35.22
C PHE A 139 14.80 -25.23 35.64
N GLU A 140 14.04 -26.03 36.39
CA GLU A 140 12.70 -25.64 36.84
C GLU A 140 12.72 -24.44 37.80
N ASN A 141 13.69 -24.38 38.71
CA ASN A 141 13.86 -23.25 39.62
C ASN A 141 14.18 -21.96 38.86
N ARG A 142 15.12 -22.01 37.90
CA ARG A 142 15.50 -20.84 37.09
C ARG A 142 14.39 -20.40 36.14
N ARG A 143 13.65 -21.34 35.56
CA ARG A 143 12.45 -21.04 34.75
C ARG A 143 11.37 -20.33 35.55
N LYS A 144 11.09 -20.79 36.78
CA LYS A 144 10.13 -20.13 37.69
C LYS A 144 10.56 -18.71 38.04
N HIS A 145 11.86 -18.47 38.24
CA HIS A 145 12.39 -17.13 38.47
C HIS A 145 12.25 -16.20 37.25
N LEU A 146 12.53 -16.69 36.04
CA LEU A 146 12.35 -15.90 34.82
C LEU A 146 10.89 -15.52 34.56
N LEU A 147 9.95 -16.42 34.89
CA LEU A 147 8.52 -16.16 34.77
C LEU A 147 8.03 -15.11 35.77
N LYS A 148 8.60 -15.06 36.98
CA LYS A 148 8.25 -14.05 38.01
C LYS A 148 8.77 -12.65 37.71
N ASN A 149 9.83 -12.50 36.91
CA ASN A 149 10.44 -11.21 36.62
C ASN A 149 9.85 -10.52 35.37
N ASN A 150 9.02 -11.23 34.58
CA ASN A 150 8.42 -10.73 33.33
C ASN A 150 6.89 -10.56 33.41
N TYR A 151 6.31 -10.67 34.60
CA TYR A 151 4.93 -10.35 34.96
C TYR A 151 4.93 -9.35 36.11
#